data_AF-A0A926R4Q9-F1
#
_entry.id   AF-A0A926R4Q9-F1
#
_cell.length_a   1.000
_cell.length_b   1.000
_cell.length_c   1.000
_cell.angle_alpha   90.00
_cell.angle_beta   90.00
_cell.angle_gamma   90.00
#
_symmetry.space_group_name_H-M   'P 1'
#
loop_
_entity.id
_entity.type
_entity.pdbx_description
1 polymer ?
#
loop_
_entity_poly.entity_id
_entity_poly.type
_entity_poly.pdbx_seq_one_letter_code
_entity_poly.pdbx_strand_id
1 'polypeptide(L)' 'MKKPPYPYRIAIIFLMLTIMPIGATQLGWYLYDQQTGFDFGMIVGTSTVIYAAWLMYEKGWREEDED' A
#
# COMPACT_ATOMS: atom_id res chain seq x y z
N MET A 1 -5.76 -8.81 -14.53
CA MET A 1 -6.71 -7.91 -13.86
C MET A 1 -7.07 -6.80 -14.84
N LYS A 2 -8.35 -6.43 -14.98
CA LYS A 2 -8.71 -5.24 -15.76
C LYS A 2 -8.16 -4.01 -15.04
N LYS A 3 -7.51 -3.10 -15.78
CA LYS A 3 -6.94 -1.85 -15.26
C LYS A 3 -8.10 -0.95 -14.80
N PRO A 4 -8.20 -0.56 -13.51
CA PRO A 4 -9.22 0.39 -13.06
C PRO A 4 -9.01 1.76 -13.71
N PRO A 5 -10.04 2.62 -13.78
CA PRO A 5 -9.86 4.00 -14.25
C PRO A 5 -8.81 4.75 -13.40
N TYR A 6 -8.08 5.67 -14.03
CA TYR A 6 -7.00 6.44 -13.39
C TYR A 6 -7.26 6.92 -11.96
N PRO A 7 -8.35 7.65 -11.64
CA PRO A 7 -8.57 8.16 -10.29
C PRO A 7 -8.67 7.05 -9.24
N TYR A 8 -9.26 5.91 -9.60
CA TYR A 8 -9.36 4.76 -8.70
C TYR A 8 -8.00 4.09 -8.48
N ARG A 9 -7.11 4.05 -9.50
CA ARG A 9 -5.76 3.50 -9.34
C ARG A 9 -4.96 4.30 -8.32
N ILE A 10 -5.00 5.63 -8.41
CA ILE A 10 -4.33 6.52 -7.47
C ILE A 10 -4.91 6.37 -6.05
N ALA A 11 -6.24 6.30 -5.94
CA ALA A 11 -6.90 6.07 -4.65
C ALA A 11 -6.48 4.72 -4.03
N ILE A 12 -6.44 3.65 -4.82
CA ILE A 12 -6.02 2.32 -4.35
C ILE A 12 -4.57 2.35 -3.87
N ILE A 13 -3.65 2.97 -4.63
CA ILE A 13 -2.25 3.09 -4.23
C ILE A 13 -2.13 3.89 -2.92
N PHE A 14 -2.83 5.02 -2.81
CA PHE A 14 -2.81 5.85 -1.60
C PHE A 14 -3.31 5.08 -0.38
N LEU A 15 -4.47 4.43 -0.48
CA LEU A 15 -5.06 3.65 0.61
C LEU A 15 -4.15 2.49 1.01
N MET A 16 -3.54 1.81 0.03
CA MET A 16 -2.64 0.70 0.30
C MET A 16 -1.38 1.14 1.04
N LEU A 17 -0.79 2.29 0.65
CA LEU A 17 0.42 2.83 1.28
C LEU A 17 0.18 3.45 2.65
N THR A 18 -1.07 3.77 3.00
CA THR A 18 -1.43 4.43 4.27
C THR A 18 -2.14 3.49 5.22
N ILE A 19 -3.24 2.86 4.80
CA ILE A 19 -4.09 2.03 5.66
C ILE A 19 -3.38 0.74 6.06
N MET A 20 -2.71 0.06 5.13
CA MET A 20 -2.10 -1.24 5.48
C MET A 20 -0.94 -1.10 6.47
N PRO A 21 0.03 -0.18 6.29
CA PRO A 21 1.14 -0.05 7.23
C PRO A 21 0.67 0.48 8.58
N ILE A 22 -0.19 1.51 8.59
CA ILE A 22 -0.73 2.06 9.85
C ILE A 22 -1.57 1.01 10.57
N GLY A 23 -2.44 0.29 9.87
CA GLY A 23 -3.25 -0.78 10.43
C GLY A 23 -2.42 -1.90 11.03
N ALA A 24 -1.36 -2.33 10.35
CA ALA A 24 -0.43 -3.33 10.86
C ALA A 24 0.29 -2.85 12.13
N THR A 25 0.75 -1.59 12.16
CA THR A 25 1.35 -0.99 13.36
C THR A 25 0.38 -0.99 14.54
N GLN A 26 -0.84 -0.50 14.32
CA GLN A 26 -1.85 -0.42 15.37
C GLN A 26 -2.27 -1.80 15.89
N LEU A 27 -2.44 -2.78 15.00
CA LEU A 27 -2.77 -4.15 15.40
C LEU A 27 -1.63 -4.81 16.16
N GLY A 28 -0.39 -4.63 15.73
CA GLY A 28 0.76 -5.17 16.45
C GLY A 28 0.93 -4.55 17.84
N TRP A 29 0.68 -3.24 17.98
CA TRP A 29 0.63 -2.59 19.29
C TRP A 29 -0.50 -3.10 20.17
N TYR A 30 -1.69 -3.30 19.61
CA TYR A 30 -2.85 -3.74 20.36
C TYR A 30 -2.74 -5.19 20.85
N LEU A 31 -2.19 -6.08 20.02
CA LEU A 31 -2.10 -7.51 20.31
C LEU A 31 -0.81 -7.91 21.05
N TYR A 32 0.25 -7.10 20.93
CA TYR A 32 1.56 -7.39 21.48
C TYR A 32 2.13 -6.17 22.24
N ASP A 33 3.18 -5.54 21.73
CA ASP A 33 3.88 -4.42 22.35
C ASP A 33 4.32 -3.39 21.30
N GLN A 34 4.92 -2.28 21.76
CA GLN A 34 5.30 -1.17 20.90
C GLN A 34 6.36 -1.51 19.86
N GLN A 35 7.35 -2.33 20.22
CA GLN A 35 8.40 -2.76 19.30
C GLN A 35 7.80 -3.68 18.23
N THR A 36 7.02 -4.68 18.65
CA THR A 36 6.38 -5.62 17.72
C THR A 36 5.47 -4.92 16.72
N GLY A 37 4.66 -3.94 17.15
CA GLY A 37 3.84 -3.16 16.22
C GLY A 37 4.65 -2.29 15.27
N PHE A 38 5.74 -1.67 15.73
CA PHE A 38 6.65 -0.97 14.82
C PHE A 38 7.21 -1.91 13.74
N ASP A 39 7.66 -3.11 14.14
CA ASP A 39 8.22 -4.10 13.22
C ASP A 39 7.17 -4.58 12.18
N PHE A 40 5.92 -4.80 12.61
CA PHE A 40 4.81 -5.13 11.71
C PHE A 40 4.56 -4.01 10.69
N GLY A 41 4.52 -2.77 11.15
CA GLY A 41 4.40 -1.59 10.30
C GLY A 41 5.50 -1.53 9.23
N MET A 42 6.74 -1.82 9.62
CA MET A 42 7.90 -1.82 8.70
C MET A 42 7.82 -2.92 7.64
N ILE A 43 7.44 -4.15 8.04
CA ILE A 43 7.33 -5.30 7.12
C ILE A 43 6.18 -5.07 6.13
N VAL A 44 5.01 -4.70 6.63
CA VAL A 44 3.82 -4.44 5.78
C VAL A 44 4.05 -3.20 4.93
N GLY A 45 4.61 -2.14 5.50
CA GLY A 45 5.04 -0.92 4.81
C GLY A 45 5.92 -1.21 3.61
N THR A 46 7.04 -1.92 3.83
CA THR A 46 7.97 -2.28 2.75
C THR A 46 7.28 -3.10 1.65
N SER A 47 6.47 -4.09 2.06
CA SER A 47 5.74 -4.94 1.11
C SER A 47 4.74 -4.14 0.26
N THR A 48 4.01 -3.20 0.87
CA THR A 48 3.07 -2.33 0.16
C THR A 48 3.74 -1.39 -0.82
N VAL A 49 4.90 -0.83 -0.46
CA VAL A 49 5.70 0.02 -1.36
C VAL A 49 6.20 -0.77 -2.56
N ILE A 50 6.74 -1.97 -2.35
CA ILE A 50 7.20 -2.84 -3.45
C ILE A 50 6.05 -3.13 -4.42
N TYR A 51 4.88 -3.49 -3.88
CA TYR A 51 3.73 -3.79 -4.72
C TYR A 51 3.19 -2.53 -5.45
N ALA A 52 3.15 -1.38 -4.78
CA ALA A 52 2.78 -0.11 -5.41
C ALA A 52 3.74 0.25 -6.55
N ALA A 53 5.05 0.09 -6.35
CA ALA A 53 6.06 0.35 -7.37
C ALA A 53 5.86 -0.56 -8.58
N TRP A 54 5.60 -1.86 -8.36
CA TRP A 54 5.29 -2.79 -9.43
C TRP A 54 4.00 -2.42 -10.18
N LEU A 55 2.93 -2.03 -9.48
CA LEU A 55 1.69 -1.56 -10.12
C LEU A 55 1.94 -0.31 -10.97
N MET A 56 2.67 0.66 -10.43
CA MET A 56 2.96 1.91 -11.13
C MET A 56 3.86 1.70 -12.36
N TYR A 57 4.89 0.88 -12.25
CA TYR A 57 5.89 0.67 -13.31
C TYR A 57 5.48 -0.44 -14.29
N GLU A 58 5.29 -1.66 -13.82
CA GLU A 58 5.06 -2.83 -14.67
C GLU A 58 3.62 -2.91 -15.19
N LYS A 59 2.66 -2.36 -14.44
CA LYS A 59 1.24 -2.36 -14.85
C LYS A 59 0.77 -1.05 -15.44
N GLY A 60 1.64 -0.05 -15.55
CA GLY A 60 1.32 1.26 -16.10
C GLY A 60 0.17 1.93 -15.35
N TRP A 61 0.14 1.81 -14.01
CA TRP A 61 -0.88 2.47 -13.20
C TRP A 61 -0.59 3.96 -13.01
N ARG A 62 0.62 4.42 -13.34
CA ARG A 62 1.05 5.81 -13.20
C ARG A 62 0.51 6.72 -14.30
N GLU A 63 0.31 6.19 -15.50
CA GLU A 63 -0.15 6.95 -16.65
C GLU A 63 -1.66 7.14 -16.60
N GLU A 64 -2.11 8.34 -16.95
CA GLU A 64 -3.52 8.61 -17.21
C GLU A 64 -4.02 7.71 -18.35
N ASP A 65 -5.32 7.40 -18.35
CA ASP A 65 -5.90 6.71 -19.50
C ASP A 65 -5.93 7.72 -20.66
N GLU A 66 -5.39 7.35 -21.84
CA GLU A 66 -5.51 8.19 -23.04
C GLU A 66 -7.00 8.30 -23.42
N ASP A 67 -7.47 9.53 -23.69
CA ASP A 67 -8.87 9.86 -24.05
C ASP A 67 -9.41 9.07 -25.27
#